data_AF-A0A957CNE6-F1
#
_entry.id   AF-A0A957CNE6-F1
#
_cell.length_a   1.000
_cell.length_b   1.000
_cell.length_c   1.000
_cell.angle_alpha   90.00
_cell.angle_beta   90.00
_cell.angle_gamma   90.00
#
_symmetry.space_group_name_H-M   'P 1'
#
loop_
_entity.id
_entity.type
_entity.pdbx_description
1 polymer ?
#
loop_
_entity_poly.entity_id
_entity_poly.type
_entity_poly.pdbx_seq_one_letter_code
_entity_poly.pdbx_strand_id
1 'polypeptide(L)'
;IEPVVLESGLVRYGWPSPDPNLSFLHEAVPETLALTAVGDGEWLLLAATLVNEESPGWLPVTVGNYRLIHSGDVKIYENLDVLPRALLINEWQWAADMQTSAEMMAADGFNVRETAVLIQPPDLFLPQPAVAADQAGQAEIVLYRPEEVIVRTDSTDDSFLLLTDAYYPGWEVTIDDEPGRIFQADGMFRAVFVPVGSHEVVFAYKGVSYTIGRLISLVGLLIWLVLGVSLFGLERLRMVRM
;
A
#
# COMPACT_ATOMS: atom_id res chain seq x y z
N ILE A 1 -9.97 -27.75 2.31
CA ILE A 1 -11.04 -27.45 1.34
C ILE A 1 -10.45 -26.37 0.44
N GLU A 2 -10.22 -26.68 -0.84
CA GLU A 2 -9.58 -25.73 -1.76
C GLU A 2 -10.60 -24.71 -2.30
N PRO A 3 -10.21 -23.43 -2.46
CA PRO A 3 -11.04 -22.42 -3.09
C PRO A 3 -11.31 -22.79 -4.54
N VAL A 4 -12.53 -22.54 -5.01
CA VAL A 4 -12.76 -22.33 -6.44
C VAL A 4 -12.96 -20.83 -6.65
N VAL A 5 -12.03 -20.21 -7.38
CA VAL A 5 -12.13 -18.83 -7.85
C VAL A 5 -12.95 -18.85 -9.13
N LEU A 6 -14.09 -18.16 -9.15
CA LEU A 6 -14.96 -18.06 -10.32
C LEU A 6 -14.50 -16.92 -11.24
N GLU A 7 -14.90 -16.97 -12.51
CA GLU A 7 -14.59 -15.92 -13.50
C GLU A 7 -15.13 -14.53 -13.10
N SER A 8 -16.12 -14.48 -12.20
CA SER A 8 -16.67 -13.25 -11.60
C SER A 8 -15.80 -12.64 -10.49
N GLY A 9 -14.70 -13.30 -10.10
CA GLY A 9 -13.86 -12.89 -8.97
C GLY A 9 -14.43 -13.27 -7.60
N LEU A 10 -15.56 -13.98 -7.55
CA LEU A 10 -16.12 -14.54 -6.33
C LEU A 10 -15.40 -15.83 -5.94
N VAL A 11 -15.06 -15.97 -4.66
CA VAL A 11 -14.37 -17.14 -4.13
C VAL A 11 -15.36 -18.01 -3.35
N ARG A 12 -15.60 -19.23 -3.83
CA ARG A 12 -16.48 -20.19 -3.17
C ARG A 12 -15.73 -20.90 -2.04
N TYR A 13 -16.13 -20.63 -0.80
CA TYR A 13 -15.80 -21.47 0.36
C TYR A 13 -17.05 -21.81 1.15
N GLY A 14 -17.29 -23.09 1.35
CA GLY A 14 -18.41 -23.58 2.14
C GLY A 14 -18.53 -25.08 2.00
N TRP A 15 -18.68 -25.73 3.15
CA TRP A 15 -19.14 -27.09 3.40
C TRP A 15 -19.94 -27.71 2.23
N PRO A 16 -19.79 -29.02 1.92
CA PRO A 16 -20.62 -29.63 0.88
C PRO A 16 -22.06 -29.25 1.17
N SER A 17 -22.72 -28.65 0.17
CA SER A 17 -24.16 -28.75 0.10
C SER A 17 -24.49 -30.21 0.47
N PRO A 18 -25.28 -30.47 1.52
CA PRO A 18 -25.66 -31.84 1.85
C PRO A 18 -26.40 -32.50 0.68
N ASP A 19 -26.82 -31.70 -0.31
CA ASP A 19 -27.34 -32.17 -1.59
C ASP A 19 -26.30 -32.02 -2.73
N PRO A 20 -25.70 -33.12 -3.21
CA PRO A 20 -24.84 -33.12 -4.40
C PRO A 20 -25.58 -32.73 -5.70
N ASN A 21 -26.91 -32.53 -5.67
CA ASN A 21 -27.71 -32.10 -6.81
C ASN A 21 -27.96 -30.58 -6.88
N LEU A 22 -27.48 -29.80 -5.91
CA LEU A 22 -27.57 -28.34 -5.97
C LEU A 22 -26.55 -27.79 -6.97
N SER A 23 -27.00 -27.65 -8.22
CA SER A 23 -26.32 -26.93 -9.29
C SER A 23 -27.00 -25.56 -9.47
N PHE A 24 -26.23 -24.49 -9.31
CA PHE A 24 -26.72 -23.14 -9.61
C PHE A 24 -26.67 -22.97 -11.12
N LEU A 25 -27.84 -23.01 -11.79
CA LEU A 25 -27.95 -22.88 -13.25
C LEU A 25 -27.51 -21.48 -13.73
N HIS A 26 -27.77 -20.45 -12.93
CA HIS A 26 -27.29 -19.08 -13.13
C HIS A 26 -27.09 -18.39 -11.78
N GLU A 27 -25.94 -17.74 -11.60
CA GLU A 27 -25.68 -16.90 -10.43
C GLU A 27 -26.45 -15.58 -10.59
N ALA A 28 -27.51 -15.39 -9.81
CA ALA A 28 -28.25 -14.14 -9.77
C ALA A 28 -27.60 -13.21 -8.74
N VAL A 29 -26.63 -12.41 -9.17
CA VAL A 29 -26.16 -11.27 -8.38
C VAL A 29 -27.08 -10.11 -8.71
N PRO A 30 -27.87 -9.58 -7.75
CA PRO A 30 -28.69 -8.41 -8.03
C PRO A 30 -27.78 -7.25 -8.44
N GLU A 31 -27.99 -6.70 -9.65
CA GLU A 31 -27.21 -5.56 -10.15
C GLU A 31 -27.44 -4.29 -9.33
N THR A 32 -28.62 -4.16 -8.70
CA THR A 32 -28.96 -3.03 -7.84
C THR A 32 -29.88 -3.49 -6.72
N LEU A 33 -29.50 -3.16 -5.48
CA LEU A 33 -30.34 -3.31 -4.29
C LEU A 33 -30.70 -1.91 -3.78
N ALA A 34 -31.98 -1.55 -3.84
CA ALA A 34 -32.46 -0.29 -3.29
C ALA A 34 -33.12 -0.53 -1.94
N LEU A 35 -32.60 0.11 -0.89
CA LEU A 35 -33.21 0.16 0.43
C LEU A 35 -33.77 1.56 0.64
N THR A 36 -35.09 1.65 0.79
CA THR A 36 -35.78 2.93 1.04
C THR A 36 -36.19 3.00 2.50
N ALA A 37 -35.62 3.94 3.25
CA ALA A 37 -36.10 4.26 4.58
C ALA A 37 -37.48 4.93 4.51
N VAL A 38 -38.41 4.51 5.36
CA VAL A 38 -39.78 5.06 5.40
C VAL A 38 -40.04 5.66 6.78
N GLY A 39 -40.33 6.97 6.84
CA GLY A 39 -40.61 7.72 8.07
C GLY A 39 -39.56 8.80 8.39
N ASP A 40 -39.90 9.69 9.32
CA ASP A 40 -39.01 10.76 9.77
C ASP A 40 -37.96 10.23 10.77
N GLY A 41 -36.69 10.61 10.60
CA GLY A 41 -35.58 10.26 11.49
C GLY A 41 -34.27 9.89 10.78
N GLU A 42 -33.20 9.74 11.56
CA GLU A 42 -31.93 9.20 11.07
C GLU A 42 -31.96 7.66 11.13
N TRP A 43 -31.58 7.01 10.02
CA TRP A 43 -31.54 5.56 9.91
C TRP A 43 -30.10 5.10 9.72
N LEU A 44 -29.66 4.15 10.54
CA LEU A 44 -28.34 3.52 10.43
C LEU A 44 -28.50 2.07 9.96
N LEU A 45 -28.13 1.79 8.71
CA LEU A 45 -28.04 0.43 8.20
C LEU A 45 -26.72 -0.21 8.63
N LEU A 46 -26.77 -1.07 9.65
CA LEU A 46 -25.60 -1.76 10.16
C LEU A 46 -25.19 -2.97 9.30
N ALA A 47 -26.18 -3.72 8.80
CA ALA A 47 -25.97 -4.88 7.95
C ALA A 47 -27.26 -5.27 7.22
N ALA A 48 -27.12 -5.84 6.03
CA ALA A 48 -28.18 -6.57 5.36
C ALA A 48 -27.64 -7.92 4.85
N THR A 49 -28.50 -8.90 4.59
CA THR A 49 -28.10 -10.20 4.04
C THR A 49 -29.20 -10.70 3.13
N LEU A 50 -28.85 -11.06 1.91
CA LEU A 50 -29.73 -11.75 0.98
C LEU A 50 -29.75 -13.22 1.36
N VAL A 51 -30.94 -13.77 1.55
CA VAL A 51 -31.14 -15.20 1.82
C VAL A 51 -31.88 -15.76 0.62
N ASN A 52 -31.36 -16.85 0.06
CA ASN A 52 -32.10 -17.58 -0.96
C ASN A 52 -33.14 -18.46 -0.24
N GLU A 53 -34.42 -18.34 -0.59
CA GLU A 53 -35.48 -19.16 0.03
C GLU A 53 -35.48 -20.61 -0.49
N GLU A 54 -34.91 -20.84 -1.68
CA GLU A 54 -34.87 -22.14 -2.36
C GLU A 54 -33.60 -22.95 -2.05
N SER A 55 -32.58 -22.32 -1.44
CA SER A 55 -31.32 -22.97 -1.08
C SER A 55 -30.77 -22.43 0.24
N PRO A 56 -29.93 -23.18 0.99
CA PRO A 56 -29.33 -22.68 2.23
C PRO A 56 -28.28 -21.55 2.00
N GLY A 57 -28.22 -20.97 0.80
CA GLY A 57 -27.30 -19.91 0.44
C GLY A 57 -27.74 -18.54 0.99
N TRP A 58 -26.75 -17.76 1.41
CA TRP A 58 -26.94 -16.37 1.82
C TRP A 58 -25.74 -15.53 1.37
N LEU A 59 -25.96 -14.23 1.11
CA LEU A 59 -24.95 -13.26 0.71
C LEU A 59 -25.05 -12.03 1.62
N PRO A 60 -24.02 -11.69 2.42
CA PRO A 60 -24.03 -10.46 3.19
C PRO A 60 -23.93 -9.25 2.26
N VAL A 61 -24.73 -8.23 2.53
CA VAL A 61 -24.71 -6.94 1.83
C VAL A 61 -23.86 -5.97 2.65
N THR A 62 -22.80 -5.44 2.05
CA THR A 62 -21.94 -4.43 2.66
C THR A 62 -22.32 -3.04 2.17
N VAL A 63 -22.25 -2.06 3.05
CA VAL A 63 -22.35 -0.64 2.69
C VAL A 63 -20.96 -0.14 2.30
N GLY A 64 -20.83 0.45 1.10
CA GLY A 64 -19.55 0.85 0.52
C GLY A 64 -18.99 -0.17 -0.47
N ASN A 65 -17.87 0.18 -1.11
CA ASN A 65 -17.31 -0.58 -2.22
C ASN A 65 -16.38 -1.69 -1.69
N TYR A 66 -16.99 -2.72 -1.11
CA TYR A 66 -16.29 -3.87 -0.56
C TYR A 66 -16.62 -5.15 -1.34
N ARG A 67 -15.62 -6.00 -1.54
CA ARG A 67 -15.77 -7.32 -2.15
C ARG A 67 -15.49 -8.41 -1.12
N LEU A 68 -16.44 -9.31 -0.91
CA LEU A 68 -16.23 -10.47 -0.02
C LEU A 68 -15.24 -11.45 -0.67
N ILE A 69 -14.07 -11.63 -0.06
CA ILE A 69 -13.01 -12.53 -0.55
C ILE A 69 -12.92 -13.84 0.24
N HIS A 70 -13.45 -13.87 1.47
CA HIS A 70 -13.50 -15.08 2.30
C HIS A 70 -14.73 -15.10 3.21
N SER A 71 -15.41 -16.24 3.27
CA SER A 71 -16.55 -16.50 4.15
C SER A 71 -16.44 -17.88 4.79
N GLY A 72 -15.92 -17.93 6.02
CA GLY A 72 -15.82 -19.12 6.85
C GLY A 72 -16.15 -18.77 8.31
N ASP A 73 -15.31 -19.20 9.25
CA ASP A 73 -15.41 -18.78 10.66
C ASP A 73 -15.20 -17.27 10.84
N VAL A 74 -14.55 -16.64 9.85
CA VAL A 74 -14.40 -15.19 9.72
C VAL A 74 -14.83 -14.73 8.33
N LYS A 75 -15.20 -13.45 8.24
CA LYS A 75 -15.49 -12.77 6.97
C LYS A 75 -14.35 -11.82 6.64
N ILE A 76 -13.77 -11.94 5.46
CA ILE A 76 -12.74 -11.04 4.96
C ILE A 76 -13.28 -10.33 3.74
N TYR A 77 -13.22 -9.00 3.78
CA TYR A 77 -13.62 -8.12 2.70
C TYR A 77 -12.41 -7.37 2.18
N GLU A 78 -12.29 -7.28 0.87
CA GLU A 78 -11.39 -6.38 0.18
C GLU A 78 -12.05 -5.02 0.05
N ASN A 79 -11.36 -3.97 0.45
CA ASN A 79 -11.78 -2.60 0.21
C ASN A 79 -11.38 -2.21 -1.22
N LEU A 80 -12.34 -1.90 -2.08
CA LEU A 80 -12.10 -1.47 -3.46
C LEU A 80 -11.90 0.05 -3.59
N ASP A 81 -12.25 0.80 -2.55
CA ASP A 81 -12.02 2.25 -2.48
C ASP A 81 -10.65 2.60 -1.87
N VAL A 82 -9.67 1.68 -1.93
CA VAL A 82 -8.31 1.94 -1.46
C VAL A 82 -7.61 3.00 -2.32
N LEU A 83 -6.80 3.84 -1.68
CA LEU A 83 -5.85 4.69 -2.40
C LEU A 83 -4.81 3.79 -3.11
N PRO A 84 -4.51 4.06 -4.39
CA PRO A 84 -3.41 3.40 -5.07
C PRO A 84 -2.11 3.55 -4.28
N ARG A 85 -1.21 2.57 -4.40
CA ARG A 85 0.07 2.64 -3.67
C ARG A 85 0.98 3.76 -4.20
N ALA A 86 0.90 4.02 -5.51
CA ALA A 86 1.53 5.14 -6.18
C ALA A 86 0.44 5.92 -6.92
N LEU A 87 0.41 7.25 -6.76
CA LEU A 87 -0.52 8.13 -7.43
C LEU A 87 0.13 9.49 -7.73
N LEU A 88 -0.24 10.10 -8.84
CA LEU A 88 0.14 11.48 -9.15
C LEU A 88 -0.93 12.42 -8.59
N ILE A 89 -0.47 13.54 -8.02
CA ILE A 89 -1.29 14.56 -7.40
C ILE A 89 -0.87 15.93 -7.96
N ASN A 90 -1.78 16.65 -8.60
CA ASN A 90 -1.50 18.02 -9.07
C ASN A 90 -1.85 19.08 -8.02
N GLU A 91 -2.73 18.82 -7.07
CA GLU A 91 -3.05 19.81 -6.05
C GLU A 91 -2.22 19.53 -4.79
N TRP A 92 -1.44 20.50 -4.34
CA TRP A 92 -0.73 20.34 -3.08
C TRP A 92 -0.73 21.62 -2.27
N GLN A 93 -0.66 21.43 -0.96
CA GLN A 93 -0.57 22.50 0.01
C GLN A 93 0.64 22.27 0.92
N TRP A 94 1.26 23.36 1.38
CA TRP A 94 2.43 23.28 2.27
C TRP A 94 2.00 23.44 3.72
N ALA A 95 2.40 22.49 4.55
CA ALA A 95 2.31 22.57 5.99
C ALA A 95 3.70 22.84 6.60
N ALA A 96 3.73 23.65 7.67
CA ALA A 96 4.97 23.91 8.41
C ALA A 96 5.48 22.66 9.13
N ASP A 97 4.56 21.83 9.63
CA ASP A 97 4.83 20.64 10.42
C ASP A 97 3.69 19.61 10.31
N MET A 98 3.87 18.47 10.99
CA MET A 98 2.92 17.36 10.99
C MET A 98 1.58 17.72 11.65
N GLN A 99 1.59 18.59 12.67
CA GLN A 99 0.36 19.02 13.35
C GLN A 99 -0.52 19.86 12.41
N THR A 100 0.10 20.84 11.74
CA THR A 100 -0.56 21.67 10.73
C THR A 100 -1.08 20.81 9.58
N SER A 101 -0.30 19.83 9.13
CA SER A 101 -0.73 18.89 8.09
C SER A 101 -1.99 18.12 8.50
N ALA A 102 -2.03 17.60 9.73
CA ALA A 102 -3.19 16.88 10.25
C ALA A 102 -4.44 17.79 10.35
N GLU A 103 -4.27 19.04 10.78
CA GLU A 103 -5.36 20.03 10.84
C GLU A 103 -5.92 20.37 9.45
N MET A 104 -5.06 20.52 8.45
CA MET A 104 -5.46 20.77 7.05
C MET A 104 -6.22 19.59 6.46
N MET A 105 -5.75 18.36 6.71
CA MET A 105 -6.41 17.14 6.24
C MET A 105 -7.73 16.85 6.96
N ALA A 106 -7.92 17.38 8.17
CA ALA A 106 -9.16 17.25 8.94
C ALA A 106 -10.24 18.26 8.53
N ALA A 107 -9.94 19.19 7.62
CA ALA A 107 -10.91 20.17 7.14
C ALA A 107 -12.05 19.50 6.35
N ASP A 108 -13.27 20.02 6.51
CA ASP A 108 -14.44 19.54 5.77
C ASP A 108 -14.20 19.63 4.26
N GLY A 109 -14.45 18.52 3.55
CA GLY A 109 -14.29 18.44 2.11
C GLY A 109 -12.86 18.18 1.61
N PHE A 110 -11.88 17.97 2.50
CA PHE A 110 -10.54 17.56 2.09
C PHE A 110 -10.56 16.18 1.41
N ASN A 111 -10.03 16.08 0.18
CA ASN A 111 -9.94 14.83 -0.57
C ASN A 111 -8.48 14.40 -0.77
N VAL A 112 -8.08 13.35 -0.05
CA VAL A 112 -6.74 12.73 -0.12
C VAL A 112 -6.38 12.15 -1.50
N ARG A 113 -7.36 11.99 -2.40
CA ARG A 113 -7.12 11.52 -3.78
C ARG A 113 -6.75 12.66 -4.73
N GLU A 114 -7.09 13.89 -4.36
CA GLU A 114 -6.95 15.07 -5.23
C GLU A 114 -5.88 16.02 -4.70
N THR A 115 -5.74 16.12 -3.37
CA THR A 115 -4.85 17.08 -2.70
C THR A 115 -3.88 16.37 -1.75
N ALA A 116 -2.59 16.68 -1.87
CA ALA A 116 -1.56 16.25 -0.92
C ALA A 116 -1.11 17.41 -0.02
N VAL A 117 -0.91 17.16 1.27
CA VAL A 117 -0.33 18.13 2.20
C VAL A 117 1.13 17.80 2.46
N LEU A 118 2.02 18.62 1.93
CA LEU A 118 3.46 18.43 2.00
C LEU A 118 4.06 19.18 3.18
N ILE A 119 4.87 18.50 3.98
CA ILE A 119 5.52 19.04 5.17
C ILE A 119 6.88 19.61 4.79
N GLN A 120 7.18 20.79 5.35
CA GLN A 120 8.40 21.57 5.11
C GLN A 120 8.50 22.12 3.68
N PRO A 121 8.03 23.36 3.44
CA PRO A 121 8.15 23.97 2.11
C PRO A 121 9.62 24.03 1.68
N PRO A 122 9.91 23.77 0.39
CA PRO A 122 11.25 23.91 -0.15
C PRO A 122 11.67 25.38 -0.19
N ASP A 123 12.97 25.63 -0.07
CA ASP A 123 13.56 26.96 -0.33
C ASP A 123 13.50 27.35 -1.83
N LEU A 124 13.22 26.37 -2.70
CA LEU A 124 13.09 26.52 -4.14
C LEU A 124 11.61 26.61 -4.53
N PHE A 125 11.31 27.50 -5.48
CA PHE A 125 9.97 27.59 -6.06
C PHE A 125 9.69 26.36 -6.92
N LEU A 126 8.57 25.67 -6.64
CA LEU A 126 8.03 24.62 -7.52
C LEU A 126 6.86 25.19 -8.32
N PRO A 127 6.78 24.93 -9.64
CA PRO A 127 5.65 25.37 -10.45
C PRO A 127 4.36 24.80 -9.89
N GLN A 128 3.31 25.63 -9.78
CA GLN A 128 1.96 25.11 -9.58
C GLN A 128 1.40 24.66 -10.94
N PRO A 129 0.67 23.54 -11.00
CA PRO A 129 0.14 23.02 -12.25
C PRO A 129 -0.93 23.94 -12.84
N ALA A 130 -1.07 23.89 -14.16
CA ALA A 130 -2.01 24.72 -14.89
C ALA A 130 -3.42 24.10 -14.97
N VAL A 131 -3.56 22.81 -14.65
CA VAL A 131 -4.77 22.00 -14.86
C VAL A 131 -5.35 21.52 -13.52
N ALA A 132 -6.67 21.32 -13.50
CA ALA A 132 -7.42 20.85 -12.34
C ALA A 132 -7.07 19.39 -11.97
N ALA A 133 -7.29 19.03 -10.70
CA ALA A 133 -6.86 17.77 -10.05
C ALA A 133 -7.27 16.45 -10.74
N ASP A 134 -8.25 16.47 -11.64
CA ASP A 134 -8.86 15.27 -12.24
C ASP A 134 -8.02 14.64 -13.39
N GLN A 135 -6.85 15.22 -13.71
CA GLN A 135 -5.99 14.77 -14.82
C GLN A 135 -4.50 14.61 -14.44
N ALA A 136 -4.21 14.12 -13.22
CA ALA A 136 -2.83 13.99 -12.74
C ALA A 136 -1.94 12.99 -13.48
N GLY A 137 -2.50 12.22 -14.40
CA GLY A 137 -1.79 11.21 -15.16
C GLY A 137 -1.82 9.85 -14.48
N GLN A 138 -0.83 9.01 -14.79
CA GLN A 138 -0.75 7.64 -14.32
C GLN A 138 0.59 7.38 -13.62
N ALA A 139 0.55 6.57 -12.57
CA ALA A 139 1.73 6.05 -11.89
C ALA A 139 1.63 4.52 -11.78
N GLU A 140 2.64 3.81 -12.28
CA GLU A 140 2.72 2.36 -12.25
C GLU A 140 3.97 1.93 -11.46
N ILE A 141 3.79 1.09 -10.45
CA ILE A 141 4.93 0.49 -9.73
C ILE A 141 5.49 -0.66 -10.58
N VAL A 142 6.68 -0.45 -11.15
CA VAL A 142 7.40 -1.45 -11.96
C VAL A 142 8.14 -2.45 -11.09
N LEU A 143 8.66 -2.00 -9.95
CA LEU A 143 9.38 -2.83 -8.99
C LEU A 143 9.02 -2.42 -7.57
N TYR A 144 8.77 -3.40 -6.71
CA TYR A 144 8.47 -3.19 -5.31
C TYR A 144 9.26 -4.16 -4.41
N ARG A 145 10.32 -3.65 -3.77
CA ARG A 145 11.19 -4.36 -2.84
C ARG A 145 11.36 -3.56 -1.55
N PRO A 146 11.74 -4.19 -0.43
CA PRO A 146 11.94 -3.48 0.84
C PRO A 146 12.94 -2.31 0.76
N GLU A 147 13.98 -2.45 -0.04
CA GLU A 147 15.07 -1.48 -0.21
C GLU A 147 14.98 -0.65 -1.50
N GLU A 148 14.04 -0.95 -2.40
CA GLU A 148 13.98 -0.36 -3.73
C GLU A 148 12.55 -0.35 -4.27
N VAL A 149 12.07 0.81 -4.72
CA VAL A 149 10.77 0.96 -5.38
C VAL A 149 10.98 1.76 -6.67
N ILE A 150 10.56 1.20 -7.80
CA ILE A 150 10.62 1.87 -9.11
C ILE A 150 9.20 2.14 -9.56
N VAL A 151 8.92 3.41 -9.86
CA VAL A 151 7.63 3.89 -10.34
C VAL A 151 7.83 4.54 -11.70
N ARG A 152 7.02 4.16 -12.69
CA ARG A 152 6.91 4.90 -13.95
C ARG A 152 5.72 5.82 -13.87
N THR A 153 5.93 7.06 -14.29
CA THR A 153 4.90 8.09 -14.29
C THR A 153 4.70 8.60 -15.71
N ASP A 154 3.48 8.99 -16.04
CA ASP A 154 3.14 9.70 -17.27
C ASP A 154 2.07 10.74 -16.95
N SER A 155 2.38 12.02 -17.17
CA SER A 155 1.48 13.14 -16.87
C SER A 155 1.61 14.24 -17.92
N THR A 156 0.51 14.96 -18.15
CA THR A 156 0.46 16.17 -18.98
C THR A 156 0.82 17.45 -18.21
N ASP A 157 1.01 17.36 -16.89
CA ASP A 157 1.31 18.48 -16.00
C ASP A 157 2.32 18.09 -14.92
N ASP A 158 2.94 19.11 -14.34
CA ASP A 158 3.75 18.95 -13.13
C ASP A 158 2.90 18.39 -11.98
N SER A 159 3.46 17.42 -11.27
CA SER A 159 2.73 16.70 -10.23
C SER A 159 3.65 16.27 -9.10
N PHE A 160 3.07 15.90 -7.96
CA PHE A 160 3.76 15.08 -6.98
C PHE A 160 3.40 13.63 -7.21
N LEU A 161 4.41 12.78 -7.35
CA LEU A 161 4.24 11.35 -7.13
C LEU A 161 4.16 11.11 -5.62
N LEU A 162 2.97 10.77 -5.16
CA LEU A 162 2.71 10.29 -3.81
C LEU A 162 2.86 8.76 -3.79
N LEU A 163 3.75 8.27 -2.92
CA LEU A 163 3.92 6.85 -2.62
C LEU A 163 3.42 6.62 -1.19
N THR A 164 2.37 5.81 -1.03
CA THR A 164 1.71 5.55 0.27
C THR A 164 2.51 4.58 1.17
N ASP A 165 3.82 4.68 1.09
CA ASP A 165 4.77 4.06 2.00
C ASP A 165 5.25 5.08 3.04
N ALA A 166 5.56 4.59 4.24
CA ALA A 166 6.03 5.43 5.32
C ALA A 166 7.31 6.21 4.95
N TYR A 167 7.27 7.52 5.20
CA TYR A 167 8.43 8.40 5.16
C TYR A 167 9.40 8.02 6.28
N TYR A 168 10.66 7.81 5.91
CA TYR A 168 11.71 7.49 6.87
C TYR A 168 13.07 8.03 6.38
N PRO A 169 13.92 8.55 7.28
CA PRO A 169 15.26 8.99 6.90
C PRO A 169 16.12 7.86 6.30
N GLY A 170 16.88 8.18 5.25
CA GLY A 170 17.78 7.22 4.58
C GLY A 170 17.24 6.68 3.26
N TRP A 171 16.01 7.02 2.87
CA TRP A 171 15.58 6.90 1.48
C TRP A 171 16.17 8.03 0.63
N GLU A 172 16.64 7.67 -0.55
CA GLU A 172 17.02 8.58 -1.62
C GLU A 172 16.09 8.35 -2.81
N VAL A 173 15.94 9.37 -3.66
CA VAL A 173 15.13 9.28 -4.87
C VAL A 173 15.90 9.86 -6.07
N THR A 174 15.77 9.23 -7.22
CA THR A 174 16.18 9.78 -8.51
C THR A 174 15.00 9.84 -9.48
N ILE A 175 15.02 10.82 -10.36
CA ILE A 175 14.07 10.99 -11.47
C ILE A 175 14.90 11.02 -12.74
N ASP A 176 14.74 10.02 -13.60
CA ASP A 176 15.57 9.84 -14.80
C ASP A 176 17.09 9.93 -14.49
N ASP A 177 17.52 9.18 -13.48
CA ASP A 177 18.89 9.14 -12.94
C ASP A 177 19.40 10.42 -12.27
N GLU A 178 18.64 11.51 -12.26
CA GLU A 178 19.00 12.76 -11.58
C GLU A 178 18.48 12.79 -10.13
N PRO A 179 19.26 13.30 -9.16
CA PRO A 179 18.83 13.35 -7.76
C PRO A 179 17.56 14.19 -7.55
N GLY A 180 16.55 13.58 -6.92
CA GLY A 180 15.33 14.26 -6.50
C GLY A 180 15.27 14.51 -5.00
N ARG A 181 14.24 15.23 -4.55
CA ARG A 181 13.96 15.49 -3.14
C ARG A 181 12.70 14.74 -2.70
N ILE A 182 12.82 13.94 -1.65
CA ILE A 182 11.67 13.33 -0.98
C ILE A 182 11.10 14.33 0.02
N PHE A 183 9.79 14.51 -0.04
CA PHE A 183 8.98 15.25 0.92
C PHE A 183 8.14 14.29 1.74
N GLN A 184 7.85 14.67 2.98
CA GLN A 184 6.86 13.99 3.78
C GLN A 184 5.48 14.55 3.42
N ALA A 185 4.56 13.68 3.01
CA ALA A 185 3.21 14.03 2.60
C ALA A 185 2.18 13.42 3.56
N ASP A 186 1.07 14.11 3.78
CA ASP A 186 -0.10 13.61 4.52
C ASP A 186 0.27 13.00 5.88
N GLY A 187 1.19 13.65 6.57
CA GLY A 187 1.72 13.24 7.86
C GLY A 187 2.67 12.03 7.85
N MET A 188 2.63 11.14 6.86
CA MET A 188 3.42 9.89 6.91
C MET A 188 3.93 9.34 5.59
N PHE A 189 3.47 9.81 4.44
CA PHE A 189 3.83 9.26 3.14
C PHE A 189 5.03 9.94 2.51
N ARG A 190 5.59 9.32 1.46
CA ARG A 190 6.69 9.88 0.68
C ARG A 190 6.11 10.52 -0.58
N ALA A 191 6.52 11.74 -0.87
CA ALA A 191 6.20 12.39 -2.12
C ALA A 191 7.45 12.93 -2.80
N VAL A 192 7.45 12.98 -4.12
CA VAL A 192 8.51 13.59 -4.93
C VAL A 192 7.88 14.40 -6.04
N PHE A 193 8.41 15.58 -6.29
CA PHE A 193 7.98 16.41 -7.41
C PHE A 193 8.45 15.76 -8.71
N VAL A 194 7.54 15.54 -9.65
CA VAL A 194 7.79 14.95 -10.96
C VAL A 194 7.32 15.96 -12.03
N PRO A 195 8.21 16.42 -12.91
CA PRO A 195 7.83 17.30 -14.02
C PRO A 195 6.83 16.65 -14.98
N VAL A 196 6.20 17.47 -15.81
CA VAL A 196 5.39 17.01 -16.96
C VAL A 196 6.17 16.06 -17.87
N GLY A 197 5.53 14.96 -18.27
CA GLY A 197 6.07 13.96 -19.18
C GLY A 197 6.07 12.55 -18.61
N SER A 198 6.78 11.66 -19.30
CA SER A 198 7.00 10.29 -18.84
C SER A 198 8.36 10.20 -18.13
N HIS A 199 8.37 9.70 -16.90
CA HIS A 199 9.57 9.64 -16.06
C HIS A 199 9.70 8.28 -15.36
N GLU A 200 10.94 7.89 -15.07
CA GLU A 200 11.24 6.79 -14.15
C GLU A 200 11.73 7.34 -12.82
N VAL A 201 10.97 7.05 -11.76
CA VAL A 201 11.27 7.47 -10.40
C VAL A 201 11.74 6.27 -9.58
N VAL A 202 12.97 6.33 -9.08
CA VAL A 202 13.60 5.25 -8.32
C VAL A 202 13.81 5.69 -6.88
N PHE A 203 13.14 5.05 -5.94
CA PHE A 203 13.39 5.18 -4.51
C PHE A 203 14.33 4.08 -4.06
N ALA A 204 15.44 4.43 -3.42
CA ALA A 204 16.41 3.48 -2.90
C ALA A 204 16.73 3.76 -1.43
N TYR A 205 16.69 2.72 -0.59
CA TYR A 205 17.02 2.84 0.83
C TYR A 205 18.51 2.63 1.07
N LYS A 206 19.19 3.66 1.56
CA LYS A 206 20.61 3.61 1.98
C LYS A 206 20.73 3.68 3.49
N GLY A 207 20.28 2.63 4.17
CA GLY A 207 20.39 2.50 5.62
C GLY A 207 21.85 2.39 6.10
N VAL A 208 22.32 3.40 6.82
CA VAL A 208 23.66 3.39 7.46
C VAL A 208 23.81 2.17 8.39
N SER A 209 22.75 1.80 9.11
CA SER A 209 22.72 0.65 10.02
C SER A 209 22.97 -0.69 9.32
N TYR A 210 22.50 -0.87 8.09
CA TYR A 210 22.77 -2.09 7.32
C TYR A 210 24.27 -2.23 7.01
N THR A 211 24.90 -1.12 6.59
CA THR A 211 26.33 -1.09 6.30
C THR A 211 27.17 -1.38 7.55
N ILE A 212 26.81 -0.77 8.68
CA ILE A 212 27.47 -1.00 9.98
C ILE A 212 27.27 -2.45 10.44
N GLY A 213 26.04 -2.97 10.38
CA GLY A 213 25.71 -4.34 10.77
C GLY A 213 26.51 -5.36 9.98
N ARG A 214 26.60 -5.19 8.65
CA ARG A 214 27.42 -6.04 7.78
C ARG A 214 28.89 -6.07 8.21
N LEU A 215 29.46 -4.91 8.54
CA LEU A 215 30.84 -4.81 8.99
C LEU A 215 31.04 -5.51 10.34
N ILE A 216 30.14 -5.29 11.31
CA ILE A 216 30.19 -5.95 12.63
C ILE A 216 30.11 -7.46 12.47
N SER A 217 29.19 -7.98 11.65
CA SER A 217 29.06 -9.42 11.39
C SER A 217 30.32 -10.03 10.78
N LEU A 218 30.94 -9.34 9.81
CA LEU A 218 32.20 -9.80 9.19
C LEU A 218 33.34 -9.85 10.20
N VAL A 219 33.48 -8.81 11.02
CA VAL A 219 34.51 -8.76 12.08
C VAL A 219 34.26 -9.85 13.13
N GLY A 220 33.01 -10.04 13.55
CA GLY A 220 32.63 -11.09 14.49
C GLY A 220 32.92 -12.50 13.95
N LEU A 221 32.59 -12.76 12.69
CA LEU A 221 32.90 -14.03 12.01
C LEU A 221 34.42 -14.26 11.95
N LEU A 222 35.21 -13.24 11.63
CA LEU A 222 36.66 -13.34 11.58
C LEU A 222 37.25 -13.68 12.95
N ILE A 223 36.79 -13.01 14.02
CA ILE A 223 37.20 -13.30 15.40
C ILE A 223 36.85 -14.75 15.76
N TRP A 224 35.64 -15.19 15.43
CA TRP A 224 35.19 -16.56 15.73
C TRP A 224 36.05 -17.62 15.03
N LEU A 225 36.39 -17.42 13.76
CA LEU A 225 37.28 -18.30 13.01
C LEU A 225 38.69 -18.33 13.59
N VAL A 226 39.25 -17.18 13.96
CA VAL A 226 40.60 -17.09 14.55
C VAL A 226 40.65 -17.80 15.90
N LEU A 227 39.64 -17.61 16.75
CA LEU A 227 39.54 -18.31 18.04
C LEU A 227 39.39 -19.81 17.84
N GLY A 228 38.53 -20.25 16.92
CA GLY A 228 38.32 -21.66 16.60
C GLY A 228 39.60 -22.37 16.13
N VAL A 229 40.36 -21.76 15.20
CA VAL A 229 41.65 -22.28 14.73
C VAL A 229 42.68 -22.32 15.85
N SER A 230 42.74 -21.29 16.69
CA SER A 230 43.69 -21.21 17.81
C SER A 230 43.43 -22.30 18.84
N LEU A 231 42.17 -22.52 19.21
CA LEU A 231 41.77 -23.57 20.16
C LEU A 231 42.05 -24.97 19.60
N PHE A 232 41.68 -25.22 18.33
CA PHE A 232 41.95 -26.49 17.67
C PHE A 232 43.46 -26.79 17.55
N GLY A 233 44.27 -25.78 17.24
CA GLY A 233 45.73 -25.90 17.19
C GLY A 233 46.35 -26.25 18.55
N LEU A 234 45.85 -25.65 19.63
CA LEU A 234 46.30 -25.93 21.00
C LEU A 234 45.95 -27.36 21.44
N GLU A 235 44.77 -27.86 21.11
CA GLU A 235 44.38 -29.26 21.39
C GLU A 235 45.25 -30.26 20.62
N ARG A 236 45.55 -29.98 19.35
CA ARG A 236 46.42 -30.84 18.53
C ARG A 236 47.84 -30.91 19.11
N LEU A 237 48.40 -29.79 19.56
CA LEU A 237 49.74 -29.75 20.19
C LEU A 237 49.79 -30.48 21.54
N ARG A 238 48.68 -30.52 22.28
CA ARG A 238 48.57 -31.31 23.51
C ARG A 238 48.57 -32.82 23.23
N MET A 239 47.87 -33.29 22.20
CA MET A 239 47.82 -34.73 21.87
C MET A 239 49.16 -35.27 21.34
N VAL A 240 49.97 -34.46 20.66
CA VAL A 240 51.27 -34.90 20.12
C VAL A 240 52.36 -34.97 21.21
N ARG A 241 52.15 -34.36 22.38
CA ARG A 241 53.12 -34.35 23.49
C ARG A 241 52.89 -35.45 24.54
N MET A 242 51.91 -36.32 24.36
CA MET A 242 51.57 -37.44 25.26
C MET A 242 52.02 -38.76 24.66
#